data_AF-A0A957L687-F1
#
_entry.id   AF-A0A957L687-F1
#
_cell.length_a   1.000
_cell.length_b   1.000
_cell.length_c   1.000
_cell.angle_alpha   90.00
_cell.angle_beta   90.00
_cell.angle_gamma   90.00
#
_symmetry.space_group_name_H-M   'P 1'
#
loop_
_entity.id
_entity.type
_entity.pdbx_description
1 polymer ?
#
loop_
_entity_poly.entity_id
_entity_poly.type
_entity_poly.pdbx_seq_one_letter_code
_entity_poly.pdbx_strand_id
1 'polypeptide(L)' 'MKLGTIAIHGGYQTEPTTKSVAVPIYQTVAYEFDNAQHGADLFNLAVEGNIYTRIMNPT' A
#
# COMPACT_ATOMS: atom_id res chain seq x y z
N MET A 1 9.67 -16.51 -12.84
CA MET A 1 8.36 -17.20 -12.79
C MET A 1 7.78 -17.30 -14.20
N LYS A 2 6.91 -18.27 -14.48
CA LYS A 2 6.20 -18.35 -15.77
C LYS A 2 5.18 -17.21 -15.89
N LEU A 3 4.84 -16.78 -17.11
CA LEU A 3 3.89 -15.68 -17.33
C LEU A 3 2.53 -15.92 -16.64
N GLY A 4 1.99 -17.14 -16.73
CA GLY A 4 0.73 -17.48 -16.06
C GLY A 4 0.79 -17.38 -14.53
N THR A 5 1.96 -17.62 -13.92
CA THR A 5 2.15 -17.43 -12.48
C THR A 5 2.20 -15.96 -12.11
N ILE A 6 2.87 -15.13 -12.93
CA ILE A 6 2.94 -13.68 -12.72
C ILE A 6 1.56 -13.05 -12.87
N ALA A 7 0.75 -13.51 -13.82
CA ALA A 7 -0.61 -13.01 -14.01
C ALA A 7 -1.53 -13.24 -12.79
N ILE A 8 -1.25 -14.28 -11.99
CA ILE A 8 -2.06 -14.63 -10.80
C ILE A 8 -1.48 -14.02 -9.52
N HIS A 9 -0.14 -13.97 -9.38
CA HIS A 9 0.53 -13.63 -8.11
C HIS A 9 1.39 -12.37 -8.15
N GLY A 10 1.58 -11.77 -9.33
CA GLY A 10 2.42 -10.57 -9.48
C GLY A 10 1.82 -9.38 -8.74
N GLY A 11 2.67 -8.61 -8.04
CA GLY A 11 2.28 -7.36 -7.39
C GLY A 11 1.57 -7.50 -6.04
N TYR A 12 1.12 -8.70 -5.66
CA TYR A 12 0.48 -8.94 -4.36
C TYR A 12 1.21 -9.98 -3.53
N GLN A 13 1.42 -9.65 -2.25
CA GLN A 13 1.83 -10.59 -1.21
C GLN A 13 0.79 -10.49 -0.10
N THR A 14 0.37 -11.64 0.43
CA THR A 14 -0.63 -11.69 1.50
C THR A 14 -0.19 -10.84 2.68
N GLU A 15 -1.03 -9.87 3.04
CA GLU A 15 -0.74 -8.97 4.16
C GLU A 15 -0.70 -9.73 5.50
N PRO A 16 0.16 -9.32 6.44
CA PRO A 16 0.31 -10.03 7.71
C PRO A 16 -0.89 -9.86 8.65
N THR A 17 -1.68 -8.80 8.49
CA THR A 17 -2.75 -8.43 9.42
C THR A 17 -3.92 -9.41 9.40
N THR A 18 -4.51 -9.66 8.22
CA THR A 18 -5.70 -10.52 8.09
C THR A 18 -5.40 -11.84 7.37
N LYS A 19 -4.27 -11.92 6.67
CA LYS A 19 -3.91 -13.03 5.77
C LYS A 19 -4.94 -13.29 4.67
N SER A 20 -5.61 -12.24 4.19
CA SER A 20 -6.49 -12.35 3.02
C SER A 20 -5.72 -12.87 1.80
N VAL A 21 -6.33 -13.80 1.06
CA VAL A 21 -5.78 -14.30 -0.21
C VAL A 21 -6.12 -13.39 -1.38
N ALA A 22 -7.19 -12.60 -1.25
CA ALA A 22 -7.58 -11.58 -2.21
C ALA A 22 -7.07 -10.22 -1.76
N VAL A 23 -6.69 -9.37 -2.72
CA VAL A 23 -6.29 -7.97 -2.46
C VAL A 23 -7.46 -7.22 -1.83
N PRO A 24 -7.28 -6.61 -0.64
CA PRO A 24 -8.33 -5.79 -0.04
C PRO A 24 -8.60 -4.51 -0.83
N ILE A 25 -9.83 -4.01 -0.75
CA ILE A 25 -10.21 -2.72 -1.33
C ILE A 25 -10.11 -1.65 -0.24
N TYR A 26 -9.11 -0.78 -0.34
CA TYR A 26 -8.91 0.36 0.56
C TYR A 26 -9.66 1.58 0.03
N GLN A 27 -11.00 1.55 0.17
CA GLN A 27 -11.91 2.64 -0.24
C GLN A 27 -11.84 3.82 0.75
N THR A 28 -10.71 4.52 0.78
CA THR A 28 -10.45 5.69 1.63
C THR A 28 -10.00 6.88 0.78
N VAL A 29 -9.87 8.05 1.41
CA VAL A 29 -9.31 9.27 0.80
C VAL A 29 -7.96 9.66 1.39
N ALA A 30 -7.65 9.23 2.61
CA ALA A 30 -6.46 9.61 3.37
C ALA A 30 -5.99 8.46 4.28
N TYR A 31 -4.73 8.54 4.70
CA TYR A 31 -4.08 7.60 5.61
C TYR A 31 -3.54 8.35 6.83
N GLU A 32 -3.62 7.74 8.00
CA GLU A 32 -3.13 8.33 9.25
C GLU A 32 -1.59 8.30 9.30
N PHE A 33 -0.99 9.35 9.85
CA PHE A 33 0.45 9.38 10.14
C PHE A 33 0.67 8.97 11.60
N ASP A 34 1.68 8.13 11.85
CA ASP A 34 2.02 7.71 13.22
C ASP A 34 2.37 8.89 14.13
N ASN A 35 2.97 9.96 13.55
CA ASN A 35 3.25 11.22 14.21
C ASN A 35 3.59 12.32 13.19
N ALA A 36 3.82 13.55 13.66
CA ALA A 36 4.13 14.70 12.81
C ALA A 36 5.43 14.54 11.99
N GLN A 37 6.47 13.91 12.55
CA GLN A 37 7.72 13.68 11.84
C GLN A 37 7.53 12.67 10.70
N HIS A 38 6.80 11.57 10.95
CA HIS A 38 6.47 10.60 9.90
C HIS A 38 5.75 11.26 8.72
N GLY A 39 4.78 12.14 8.98
CA GLY A 39 4.13 12.93 7.93
C GLY A 39 5.12 13.77 7.11
N ALA A 40 6.04 14.49 7.78
CA ALA A 40 7.07 15.28 7.10
C ALA A 40 7.99 14.42 6.23
N ASP A 41 8.41 13.25 6.72
CA ASP A 41 9.29 12.33 6.00
C ASP A 41 8.61 11.76 4.74
N LEU A 42 7.31 11.43 4.81
CA LEU A 42 6.53 11.00 3.65
C LEU A 42 6.47 12.08 2.56
N PHE A 43 6.20 13.33 2.94
CA PHE A 43 6.13 14.44 1.97
C PHE A 43 7.49 14.81 1.38
N ASN A 44 8.58 14.55 2.11
CA ASN A 44 9.95 14.73 1.62
C ASN A 44 10.47 13.51 0.83
N LEU A 45 9.65 12.49 0.63
CA LEU A 45 10.03 11.21 0.00
C LEU A 45 11.21 10.52 0.71
N ALA A 46 11.41 10.82 1.99
CA ALA A 46 12.47 10.23 2.80
C ALA A 46 12.09 8.81 3.28
N VAL A 47 10.79 8.51 3.34
CA VAL A 47 10.24 7.18 3.62
C VAL A 47 9.10 6.87 2.65
N GLU A 48 8.91 5.59 2.35
CA GLU A 48 7.79 5.13 1.53
C GLU A 48 6.50 5.03 2.36
N GLY A 49 5.36 5.37 1.74
CA GLY A 49 4.05 5.20 2.36
C GLY A 49 2.95 5.94 1.61
N ASN A 50 1.72 5.70 2.05
CA ASN A 50 0.54 6.36 1.48
C ASN A 50 0.24 7.66 2.23
N ILE A 51 -0.09 8.72 1.50
CA ILE A 51 -0.47 10.02 2.08
C ILE A 51 -1.96 10.28 1.84
N TYR A 52 -2.36 10.30 0.58
CA TYR A 52 -3.75 10.43 0.16
C TYR A 52 -3.98 9.79 -1.21
N THR A 53 -5.20 9.31 -1.43
CA THR A 53 -5.56 8.41 -2.54
C THR A 53 -5.35 9.00 -3.93
N ARG A 54 -5.41 10.33 -4.08
CA ARG A 54 -5.14 11.00 -5.37
C ARG A 54 -3.70 10.78 -5.88
N ILE A 55 -2.74 10.50 -5.00
CA ILE A 55 -1.34 10.19 -5.41
C ILE A 55 -1.09 8.69 -5.36
N MET A 56 -1.52 8.00 -4.30
CA MET A 56 -1.25 6.57 -4.11
C MET A 56 -2.35 5.91 -3.28
N ASN A 57 -2.72 4.69 -3.68
CA ASN A 57 -3.63 3.80 -2.97
C ASN A 57 -3.05 2.37 -3.06
N PRO A 58 -3.13 1.56 -1.99
CA PRO A 58 -2.54 0.23 -1.94
C PRO A 58 -3.36 -0.87 -2.63
N THR A 59 -4.59 -0.59 -3.09
CA THR A 59 -5.36 -1.49 -3.97
C THR A 59 -4.89 -1.36 -5.41
#